data_AF-A0A318HFQ5-F1
#
_entry.id   AF-A0A318HFQ5-F1
#
_cell.length_a   1.000
_cell.length_b   1.000
_cell.length_c   1.000
_cell.angle_alpha   90.00
_cell.angle_beta   90.00
_cell.angle_gamma   90.00
#
_symmetry.space_group_name_H-M   'P 1'
#
loop_
_entity.id
_entity.type
_entity.pdbx_description
1 polymer ?
#
loop_
_entity_poly.entity_id
_entity_poly.type
_entity_poly.pdbx_seq_one_letter_code
_entity_poly.pdbx_strand_id
1 'polypeptide(L)'
;MERGLENVTREDIANRAGVSLRTFNNYFTGKYEAVAFRQVDRTRQSLAAFRERPSDEPLWTAITEAMLQPLEAEGAADIRPTPGELAVVRELLSARDLRAALTRDLMADWVDAIAERTGTDPARDMYPRLVTAVVRAVGETAMEAYSSADPPVAYTELLRRGLADVAAGLPER
;
A
#
# COMPACT_ATOMS: atom_id res chain seq x y z
N MET A 1 0.67 21.97 5.13
CA MET A 1 -0.75 22.00 5.53
C MET A 1 -1.13 20.57 5.87
N GLU A 2 -1.15 20.26 7.17
CA GLU A 2 -1.60 18.98 7.71
C GLU A 2 -3.08 18.78 7.36
N ARG A 3 -3.38 17.80 6.51
CA ARG A 3 -4.76 17.36 6.27
C ARG A 3 -4.77 15.84 6.28
N GLY A 4 -5.39 15.25 7.31
CA GLY A 4 -5.86 13.87 7.19
C GLY A 4 -5.99 13.03 8.46
N LEU A 5 -5.37 13.39 9.58
CA LEU A 5 -5.34 12.52 10.78
C LEU A 5 -6.45 12.78 11.81
N GLU A 6 -7.02 13.99 11.87
CA GLU A 6 -7.88 14.38 13.00
C GLU A 6 -9.35 13.96 12.89
N ASN A 7 -9.80 13.50 11.71
CA ASN A 7 -11.24 13.28 11.45
C ASN A 7 -11.63 11.84 11.05
N VAL A 8 -10.75 10.84 11.20
CA VAL A 8 -11.12 9.45 10.92
C VAL A 8 -11.18 8.65 12.22
N THR A 9 -12.40 8.34 12.65
CA THR A 9 -12.66 7.57 13.86
C THR A 9 -12.46 6.07 13.62
N ARG A 10 -12.30 5.29 14.70
CA ARG A 10 -12.30 3.81 14.63
C ARG A 10 -13.54 3.26 13.95
N GLU A 11 -14.68 3.91 14.18
CA GLU A 11 -15.96 3.55 13.58
C GLU A 11 -15.96 3.79 12.07
N ASP A 12 -15.37 4.88 11.59
CA ASP A 12 -15.20 5.14 10.15
C ASP A 12 -14.32 4.07 9.49
N ILE A 13 -13.27 3.62 10.18
CA ILE A 13 -12.37 2.58 9.69
C ILE A 13 -13.10 1.23 9.63
N ALA A 14 -13.80 0.84 10.69
CA ALA A 14 -14.57 -0.40 10.75
C ALA A 14 -15.67 -0.44 9.67
N ASN A 15 -16.42 0.67 9.51
CA ASN A 15 -17.46 0.81 8.49
C ASN A 15 -16.89 0.67 7.07
N ARG A 16 -15.76 1.34 6.76
CA ARG A 16 -15.07 1.21 5.46
C ARG A 16 -14.54 -0.21 5.23
N ALA A 17 -14.15 -0.93 6.27
CA ALA A 17 -13.73 -2.31 6.16
C ALA A 17 -14.89 -3.31 5.99
N GLY A 18 -16.15 -2.88 6.15
CA GLY A 18 -17.29 -3.79 6.20
C GLY A 18 -17.24 -4.76 7.39
N VAL A 19 -16.58 -4.38 8.49
CA VAL A 19 -16.50 -5.19 9.72
C VAL A 19 -17.11 -4.44 10.91
N SER A 20 -17.55 -5.19 11.92
CA SER A 20 -18.04 -4.58 13.14
C SER A 20 -16.91 -3.88 13.92
N LEU A 21 -17.24 -2.80 14.64
CA LEU A 21 -16.29 -2.14 15.57
C LEU A 21 -15.68 -3.12 16.57
N ARG A 22 -16.47 -4.11 17.04
CA ARG A 22 -15.99 -5.20 17.90
C ARG A 22 -14.92 -6.05 17.21
N THR A 23 -15.13 -6.43 15.95
CA THR A 23 -14.14 -7.18 15.16
C THR A 23 -12.86 -6.36 14.99
N PHE A 24 -12.99 -5.07 14.65
CA PHE A 24 -11.86 -4.16 14.52
C PHE A 24 -11.06 -4.06 15.84
N ASN A 25 -11.74 -3.84 16.98
CA ASN A 25 -11.12 -3.74 18.31
C ASN A 25 -10.48 -5.06 18.77
N ASN A 26 -11.01 -6.22 18.37
CA ASN A 26 -10.43 -7.52 18.70
C ASN A 26 -9.05 -7.73 18.04
N TYR A 27 -8.84 -7.17 16.85
CA TYR A 27 -7.58 -7.33 16.11
C TYR A 27 -6.60 -6.17 16.33
N PHE A 28 -7.11 -4.97 16.59
CA PHE A 28 -6.28 -3.78 16.69
C PHE A 28 -6.54 -3.06 18.01
N THR A 29 -5.60 -3.17 18.95
CA THR A 29 -5.60 -2.39 20.18
C THR A 29 -4.65 -1.20 20.04
N GLY A 30 -5.19 0.02 20.11
CA GLY A 30 -4.48 1.30 20.32
C GLY A 30 -3.35 1.64 19.35
N LYS A 31 -2.19 0.97 19.47
CA LYS A 31 -1.01 1.20 18.61
C LYS A 31 -1.14 0.54 17.23
N TYR A 32 -1.84 -0.59 17.13
CA TYR A 32 -1.99 -1.34 15.88
C TYR A 32 -3.01 -0.70 14.92
N GLU A 33 -4.02 -0.03 15.49
CA GLU A 33 -5.02 0.74 14.74
C GLU A 33 -4.38 1.89 13.98
N ALA A 34 -3.44 2.60 14.62
CA ALA A 34 -2.68 3.67 14.00
C ALA A 34 -1.88 3.16 12.78
N VAL A 35 -1.33 1.93 12.84
CA VAL A 35 -0.60 1.35 11.71
C VAL A 35 -1.53 0.92 10.58
N ALA A 36 -2.67 0.29 10.88
CA ALA A 36 -3.67 -0.05 9.88
C ALA A 36 -4.25 1.19 9.19
N PHE A 37 -4.58 2.23 9.98
CA PHE A 37 -5.03 3.52 9.46
C PHE A 37 -3.97 4.18 8.58
N ARG A 38 -2.71 4.24 9.04
CA ARG A 38 -1.60 4.79 8.25
C ARG A 38 -1.41 4.04 6.94
N GLN A 39 -1.59 2.72 6.91
CA GLN A 39 -1.51 1.98 5.65
C GLN A 39 -2.60 2.41 4.67
N VAL A 40 -3.85 2.52 5.11
CA VAL A 40 -4.97 2.97 4.27
C VAL A 40 -4.75 4.39 3.79
N ASP A 41 -4.26 5.27 4.67
CA ASP A 41 -3.97 6.66 4.36
C ASP A 41 -2.83 6.80 3.34
N ARG A 42 -1.72 6.07 3.52
CA ARG A 42 -0.64 6.01 2.52
C ARG A 42 -1.15 5.53 1.17
N THR A 43 -2.00 4.50 1.11
CA THR A 43 -2.57 4.03 -0.16
C THR A 43 -3.42 5.10 -0.84
N ARG A 44 -4.18 5.91 -0.08
CA ARG A 44 -4.93 7.06 -0.62
C ARG A 44 -4.00 8.14 -1.15
N GLN A 45 -2.98 8.50 -0.37
CA GLN A 45 -1.99 9.50 -0.78
C GLN A 45 -1.24 9.05 -2.03
N SER A 46 -0.89 7.77 -2.14
CA SER A 46 -0.29 7.20 -3.35
C SER A 46 -1.21 7.28 -4.55
N LEU A 47 -2.51 7.00 -4.40
CA LEU A 47 -3.46 7.14 -5.51
C LEU A 47 -3.56 8.61 -5.96
N ALA A 48 -3.63 9.55 -5.03
CA ALA A 48 -3.64 10.98 -5.33
C ALA A 48 -2.35 11.39 -6.06
N ALA A 49 -1.19 11.00 -5.54
CA ALA A 49 0.11 11.24 -6.15
C ALA A 49 0.18 10.65 -7.56
N PHE A 50 -0.32 9.43 -7.78
CA PHE A 50 -0.35 8.77 -9.08
C PHE A 50 -1.17 9.56 -10.12
N ARG A 51 -2.33 10.07 -9.72
CA ARG A 51 -3.20 10.90 -10.58
C ARG A 51 -2.57 12.24 -10.96
N GLU A 52 -1.71 12.78 -10.11
CA GLU A 52 -1.00 14.05 -10.35
C GLU A 52 0.23 13.90 -11.26
N ARG A 53 0.65 12.66 -11.57
CA ARG A 53 1.86 12.43 -12.38
C ARG A 53 1.64 12.75 -13.85
N PRO A 54 2.68 13.23 -14.57
CA PRO A 54 2.59 13.49 -16.01
C PRO A 54 2.07 12.27 -16.78
N SER A 55 1.22 12.50 -17.78
CA SER A 55 0.57 11.43 -18.55
C SER A 55 1.52 10.68 -19.49
N ASP A 56 2.61 11.33 -19.91
CA ASP A 56 3.65 10.79 -20.79
C ASP A 56 4.72 9.97 -20.03
N GLU A 57 4.70 9.99 -18.70
CA GLU A 57 5.63 9.22 -17.91
C GLU A 57 5.32 7.70 -17.97
N PRO A 58 6.34 6.81 -18.04
CA PRO A 58 6.11 5.37 -18.04
C PRO A 58 5.29 4.89 -16.83
N LEU A 59 4.32 4.00 -17.07
CA LEU A 59 3.37 3.52 -16.05
C LEU A 59 4.05 3.05 -14.76
N TRP A 60 5.07 2.19 -14.87
CA TRP A 60 5.76 1.64 -13.71
C TRP A 60 6.62 2.67 -12.97
N THR A 61 7.16 3.67 -13.66
CA THR A 61 7.80 4.83 -13.03
C THR A 61 6.77 5.61 -12.22
N ALA A 62 5.62 5.92 -12.83
CA ALA A 62 4.55 6.66 -12.17
C ALA A 62 4.02 5.94 -10.92
N ILE A 63 3.81 4.63 -11.00
CA ILE A 63 3.40 3.79 -9.86
C ILE A 63 4.48 3.82 -8.77
N THR A 64 5.75 3.62 -9.13
CA THR A 64 6.86 3.56 -8.17
C THR A 64 6.97 4.84 -7.37
N GLU A 65 7.03 5.98 -8.05
CA GLU A 65 7.18 7.27 -7.39
C GLU A 65 5.93 7.60 -6.55
N ALA A 66 4.73 7.31 -7.05
CA ALA A 66 3.50 7.53 -6.30
C ALA A 66 3.40 6.67 -5.01
N MET A 67 3.89 5.44 -5.05
CA MET A 67 3.91 4.56 -3.88
C MET A 67 4.98 4.96 -2.85
N LEU A 68 6.12 5.49 -3.32
CA LEU A 68 7.22 5.91 -2.45
C LEU A 68 6.96 7.27 -1.80
N GLN A 69 6.33 8.21 -2.51
CA GLN A 69 6.10 9.58 -2.04
C GLN A 69 5.56 9.70 -0.60
N PRO A 70 4.46 9.03 -0.18
CA PRO A 70 3.97 9.16 1.19
C PRO A 70 4.90 8.50 2.23
N LEU A 71 5.64 7.45 1.85
CA LEU A 71 6.63 6.83 2.74
C LEU A 71 7.83 7.75 2.96
N GLU A 72 8.31 8.39 1.90
CA GLU A 72 9.42 9.35 1.96
C GLU A 72 9.04 10.62 2.71
N ALA A 73 7.80 11.12 2.53
CA ALA A 73 7.27 12.25 3.28
C ALA A 73 7.19 11.99 4.80
N GLU A 74 6.99 10.73 5.21
CA GLU A 74 7.05 10.30 6.62
C GLU A 74 8.48 10.03 7.12
N GLY A 75 9.51 10.25 6.28
CA GLY A 75 10.91 10.00 6.62
C GLY A 75 11.30 8.52 6.57
N ALA A 76 10.46 7.63 6.04
CA ALA A 76 10.71 6.18 6.02
C ALA A 76 11.75 5.74 4.97
N ALA A 77 12.31 6.67 4.18
CA ALA A 77 13.26 6.38 3.11
C ALA A 77 14.48 5.59 3.60
N ASP A 78 15.04 5.97 4.77
CA ASP A 78 16.28 5.42 5.34
C ASP A 78 16.09 4.81 6.73
N ILE A 79 14.84 4.73 7.22
CA ILE A 79 14.56 4.19 8.55
C ILE A 79 14.66 2.68 8.50
N ARG A 80 15.61 2.14 9.27
CA ARG A 80 15.69 0.70 9.54
C ARG A 80 14.99 0.38 10.85
N PRO A 81 14.02 -0.55 10.84
CA PRO A 81 13.28 -0.90 12.04
C PRO A 81 14.16 -1.68 13.02
N THR A 82 13.84 -1.55 14.29
CA THR A 82 14.30 -2.44 15.35
C THR A 82 13.61 -3.82 15.24
N PRO A 83 14.21 -4.89 15.79
CA PRO A 83 13.56 -6.21 15.84
C PRO A 83 12.18 -6.21 16.52
N GLY A 84 11.96 -5.32 17.50
CA GLY A 84 10.67 -5.16 18.18
C GLY A 84 9.60 -4.55 17.27
N GLU A 85 9.96 -3.59 16.43
CA GLU A 85 9.05 -3.02 15.42
C GLU A 85 8.68 -4.05 14.34
N LEU A 86 9.65 -4.88 13.91
CA LEU A 86 9.37 -5.99 12.99
C LEU A 86 8.41 -7.03 13.60
N ALA A 87 8.49 -7.29 14.91
CA ALA A 87 7.55 -8.20 15.59
C ALA A 87 6.10 -7.68 15.55
N VAL A 88 5.91 -6.37 15.75
CA VAL A 88 4.61 -5.69 15.62
C VAL A 88 4.09 -5.79 14.19
N VAL A 89 4.94 -5.64 13.19
CA VAL A 89 4.57 -5.79 11.77
C VAL A 89 4.12 -7.23 11.47
N ARG A 90 4.82 -8.25 11.98
CA ARG A 90 4.43 -9.66 11.80
C ARG A 90 3.05 -9.97 12.39
N GLU A 91 2.75 -9.42 13.56
CA GLU A 91 1.42 -9.56 14.17
C GLU A 91 0.33 -8.90 13.31
N LEU A 92 0.58 -7.70 12.77
CA LEU A 92 -0.33 -7.02 11.85
C LEU A 92 -0.54 -7.76 10.52
N LEU A 93 0.49 -8.46 10.04
CA LEU A 93 0.40 -9.28 8.84
C LEU A 93 -0.53 -10.48 9.03
N SER A 94 -0.71 -11.00 10.25
CA SER A 94 -1.67 -12.09 10.50
C SER A 94 -3.13 -11.69 10.30
N ALA A 95 -3.46 -10.39 10.28
CA ALA A 95 -4.80 -9.86 10.03
C ALA A 95 -5.08 -9.60 8.53
N ARG A 96 -4.69 -10.54 7.64
CA ARG A 96 -4.75 -10.37 6.17
C ARG A 96 -6.16 -10.01 5.67
N ASP A 97 -7.18 -10.73 6.12
CA ASP A 97 -8.56 -10.54 5.65
C ASP A 97 -9.09 -9.14 5.96
N LEU A 98 -8.73 -8.61 7.13
CA LEU A 98 -9.12 -7.27 7.55
C LEU A 98 -8.40 -6.19 6.73
N ARG A 99 -7.11 -6.37 6.43
CA ARG A 99 -6.36 -5.46 5.54
C ARG A 99 -6.93 -5.46 4.12
N ALA A 100 -7.28 -6.63 3.59
CA ALA A 100 -7.92 -6.76 2.29
C ALA A 100 -9.27 -6.05 2.25
N ALA A 101 -10.07 -6.18 3.32
CA ALA A 101 -11.36 -5.50 3.41
C ALA A 101 -11.22 -3.97 3.49
N LEU A 102 -10.25 -3.46 4.27
CA LEU A 102 -9.97 -2.03 4.42
C LEU A 102 -9.51 -1.32 3.14
N THR A 103 -8.93 -2.06 2.21
CA THR A 103 -8.31 -1.51 0.99
C THR A 103 -9.12 -1.79 -0.27
N ARG A 104 -10.23 -2.54 -0.18
CA ARG A 104 -11.03 -2.96 -1.33
C ARG A 104 -11.45 -1.81 -2.24
N ASP A 105 -12.09 -0.79 -1.68
CA ASP A 105 -12.58 0.35 -2.46
C ASP A 105 -11.43 1.15 -3.07
N LEU A 106 -10.33 1.30 -2.32
CA LEU A 106 -9.12 1.94 -2.84
C LEU A 106 -8.52 1.16 -4.01
N MET A 107 -8.55 -0.18 -3.97
CA MET A 107 -8.08 -0.98 -5.09
C MET A 107 -8.96 -0.81 -6.33
N ALA A 108 -10.27 -0.60 -6.17
CA ALA A 108 -11.14 -0.25 -7.29
C ALA A 108 -10.75 1.12 -7.89
N ASP A 109 -10.52 2.12 -7.05
CA ASP A 109 -10.07 3.45 -7.51
C ASP A 109 -8.71 3.40 -8.24
N TRP A 110 -7.79 2.52 -7.82
CA TRP A 110 -6.53 2.26 -8.51
C TRP A 110 -6.75 1.65 -9.91
N VAL A 111 -7.67 0.70 -10.03
CA VAL A 111 -8.03 0.11 -11.34
C VAL A 111 -8.52 1.21 -12.28
N ASP A 112 -9.40 2.09 -11.82
CA ASP A 112 -9.93 3.18 -12.63
C ASP A 112 -8.82 4.18 -13.03
N ALA A 113 -7.96 4.58 -12.09
CA ALA A 113 -6.85 5.50 -12.40
C ALA A 113 -5.84 4.89 -13.39
N ILE A 114 -5.53 3.60 -13.27
CA ILE A 114 -4.66 2.90 -14.23
C ILE A 114 -5.35 2.80 -15.59
N ALA A 115 -6.65 2.54 -15.62
CA ALA A 115 -7.41 2.46 -16.86
C ALA A 115 -7.41 3.78 -17.62
N GLU A 116 -7.68 4.89 -16.93
CA GLU A 116 -7.59 6.26 -17.45
C GLU A 116 -6.21 6.54 -18.06
N ARG A 117 -5.13 6.24 -17.32
CA ARG A 117 -3.75 6.47 -17.78
C ARG A 117 -3.37 5.65 -19.01
N THR A 118 -3.90 4.43 -19.10
CA THR A 118 -3.52 3.45 -20.12
C THR A 118 -4.46 3.45 -21.32
N GLY A 119 -5.52 4.27 -21.29
CA GLY A 119 -6.55 4.30 -22.32
C GLY A 119 -7.35 3.00 -22.43
N THR A 120 -7.45 2.25 -21.33
CA THR A 120 -8.18 0.97 -21.28
C THR A 120 -9.55 1.15 -20.63
N ASP A 121 -10.47 0.21 -20.88
CA ASP A 121 -11.77 0.18 -20.22
C ASP A 121 -11.72 -0.81 -19.05
N PRO A 122 -11.85 -0.35 -17.79
CA PRO A 122 -11.77 -1.24 -16.65
C PRO A 122 -12.93 -2.24 -16.61
N ALA A 123 -14.05 -2.08 -17.31
CA ALA A 123 -15.11 -3.10 -17.36
C ALA A 123 -14.81 -4.25 -18.34
N ARG A 124 -13.95 -4.01 -19.35
CA ARG A 124 -13.71 -4.96 -20.46
C ARG A 124 -12.28 -5.49 -20.48
N ASP A 125 -11.31 -4.65 -20.12
CA ASP A 125 -9.90 -4.96 -20.21
C ASP A 125 -9.38 -5.54 -18.89
N MET A 126 -8.59 -6.61 -19.01
CA MET A 126 -7.95 -7.24 -17.86
C MET A 126 -6.73 -6.45 -17.39
N TYR A 127 -6.11 -5.66 -18.27
CA TYR A 127 -4.85 -4.98 -18.03
C TYR A 127 -4.83 -4.10 -16.76
N PRO A 128 -5.76 -3.14 -16.54
CA PRO A 128 -5.72 -2.29 -15.35
C PRO A 128 -5.89 -3.10 -14.05
N ARG A 129 -6.73 -4.14 -14.06
CA ARG A 129 -6.87 -5.06 -12.93
C ARG A 129 -5.59 -5.85 -12.66
N LEU A 130 -4.94 -6.33 -13.71
CA LEU A 130 -3.70 -7.09 -13.60
C LEU A 130 -2.59 -6.21 -13.01
N VAL A 131 -2.43 -4.97 -13.49
CA VAL A 131 -1.45 -4.02 -12.94
C VAL A 131 -1.72 -3.77 -11.46
N THR A 132 -2.95 -3.46 -11.06
CA THR A 132 -3.30 -3.26 -9.63
C THR A 132 -3.00 -4.51 -8.80
N ALA A 133 -3.32 -5.71 -9.30
CA ALA A 133 -3.04 -6.95 -8.61
C ALA A 133 -1.54 -7.21 -8.43
N VAL A 134 -0.73 -6.89 -9.45
CA VAL A 134 0.73 -6.99 -9.39
C VAL A 134 1.30 -5.99 -8.40
N VAL A 135 0.85 -4.74 -8.41
CA VAL A 135 1.25 -3.71 -7.42
C VAL A 135 0.97 -4.20 -5.99
N ARG A 136 -0.21 -4.76 -5.74
CA ARG A 136 -0.56 -5.35 -4.45
C ARG A 136 0.39 -6.50 -4.08
N ALA A 137 0.65 -7.41 -5.01
CA ALA A 137 1.55 -8.54 -4.78
C ALA A 137 2.98 -8.09 -4.45
N VAL A 138 3.47 -7.04 -5.12
CA VAL A 138 4.78 -6.44 -4.82
C VAL A 138 4.80 -5.86 -3.40
N GLY A 139 3.79 -5.09 -3.00
CA GLY A 139 3.70 -4.53 -1.65
C GLY A 139 3.62 -5.61 -0.56
N GLU A 140 2.83 -6.67 -0.77
CA GLU A 140 2.73 -7.82 0.13
C GLU A 140 4.09 -8.53 0.27
N THR A 141 4.75 -8.81 -0.86
CA THR A 141 6.06 -9.47 -0.89
C THR A 141 7.14 -8.61 -0.22
N ALA A 142 7.15 -7.31 -0.49
CA ALA A 142 8.07 -6.38 0.14
C ALA A 142 7.85 -6.32 1.66
N MET A 143 6.61 -6.35 2.13
CA MET A 143 6.30 -6.33 3.57
C MET A 143 6.70 -7.64 4.26
N GLU A 144 6.52 -8.79 3.61
CA GLU A 144 6.96 -10.09 4.12
C GLU A 144 8.49 -10.15 4.24
N ALA A 145 9.21 -9.74 3.20
CA ALA A 145 10.67 -9.63 3.20
C ALA A 145 11.15 -8.64 4.28
N TYR A 146 10.52 -7.47 4.37
CA TYR A 146 10.82 -6.47 5.41
C TYR A 146 10.65 -7.04 6.82
N SER A 147 9.55 -7.77 7.05
CA SER A 147 9.23 -8.36 8.35
C SER A 147 10.21 -9.45 8.82
N SER A 148 10.96 -10.05 7.89
CA SER A 148 11.88 -11.16 8.12
C SER A 148 13.35 -10.81 7.90
N ALA A 149 13.64 -9.55 7.52
CA ALA A 149 14.98 -9.11 7.18
C ALA A 149 15.94 -9.13 8.38
N ASP A 150 17.08 -9.80 8.19
CA ASP A 150 18.22 -9.81 9.09
C ASP A 150 19.52 -9.75 8.25
N PRO A 151 20.27 -8.63 8.26
CA PRO A 151 20.02 -7.41 9.03
C PRO A 151 18.79 -6.62 8.51
N PRO A 152 18.20 -5.72 9.33
CA PRO A 152 17.08 -4.88 8.90
C PRO A 152 17.40 -4.05 7.65
N VAL A 153 16.40 -3.94 6.77
CA VAL A 153 16.42 -3.15 5.52
C VAL A 153 15.27 -2.15 5.49
N ALA A 154 15.37 -1.11 4.68
CA ALA A 154 14.27 -0.15 4.51
C ALA A 154 13.16 -0.75 3.65
N TYR A 155 11.88 -0.51 4.02
CA TYR A 155 10.74 -1.01 3.24
C TYR A 155 10.68 -0.38 1.84
N THR A 156 11.04 0.90 1.72
CA THR A 156 11.14 1.66 0.46
C THR A 156 12.13 1.03 -0.52
N GLU A 157 13.25 0.50 -0.03
CA GLU A 157 14.25 -0.21 -0.84
C GLU A 157 13.66 -1.50 -1.45
N LEU A 158 12.99 -2.31 -0.62
CA LEU A 158 12.34 -3.55 -1.07
C LEU A 158 11.21 -3.27 -2.07
N LEU A 159 10.42 -2.23 -1.81
CA LEU A 159 9.32 -1.83 -2.69
C LEU A 159 9.84 -1.35 -4.05
N ARG A 160 10.85 -0.47 -4.07
CA ARG A 160 11.49 0.03 -5.29
C ARG A 160 12.08 -1.12 -6.10
N ARG A 161 12.76 -2.07 -5.45
CA ARG A 161 13.31 -3.25 -6.10
C ARG A 161 12.23 -4.12 -6.72
N GLY A 162 11.16 -4.43 -5.99
CA GLY A 162 10.08 -5.29 -6.49
C GLY A 162 9.36 -4.68 -7.69
N LEU A 163 9.11 -3.37 -7.68
CA LEU A 163 8.51 -2.66 -8.82
C LEU A 163 9.47 -2.60 -10.02
N ALA A 164 10.77 -2.44 -9.80
CA ALA A 164 11.78 -2.50 -10.86
C ALA A 164 11.87 -3.90 -11.49
N ASP A 165 11.84 -4.97 -10.69
CA ASP A 165 11.81 -6.36 -11.19
C ASP A 165 10.57 -6.59 -12.08
N VAL A 166 9.39 -6.08 -11.67
CA VAL A 166 8.17 -6.15 -12.48
C VAL A 166 8.29 -5.34 -13.76
N ALA A 167 8.81 -4.11 -13.70
CA ALA A 167 8.99 -3.25 -14.86
C ALA A 167 9.95 -3.88 -15.90
N ALA A 168 10.92 -4.67 -15.45
CA ALA A 168 11.83 -5.44 -16.29
C ALA A 168 11.26 -6.76 -16.80
N GLY A 169 10.03 -7.13 -16.42
CA GLY A 169 9.38 -8.37 -16.84
C GLY A 169 9.76 -9.62 -16.04
N LEU A 170 10.17 -9.45 -14.78
CA LEU A 170 10.59 -10.54 -13.87
C LEU A 170 11.64 -11.46 -14.52
N PRO A 171 12.85 -10.94 -14.86
CA PRO A 171 13.87 -11.72 -15.56
C PRO A 171 14.30 -12.96 -14.75
N GLU A 172 14.64 -14.04 -15.47
CA GLU A 172 15.19 -15.27 -14.87
C GLU A 172 16.47 -14.95 -14.07
N ARG A 173 16.63 -15.61 -12.92
CA ARG A 173 17.77 -15.44 -12.01
C ARG A 173 18.65 -16.68 -11.97
#